data_AF-A0A933VJK1-F1
#
_entry.id   AF-A0A933VJK1-F1
#
_cell.length_a   1.000
_cell.length_b   1.000
_cell.length_c   1.000
_cell.angle_alpha   90.00
_cell.angle_beta   90.00
_cell.angle_gamma   90.00
#
_symmetry.space_group_name_H-M   'P 1'
#
loop_
_entity.id
_entity.type
_entity.pdbx_description
1 polymer ?
#
loop_
_entity_poly.entity_id
_entity_poly.type
_entity_poly.pdbx_seq_one_letter_code
_entity_poly.pdbx_strand_id
1 'polypeptide(L)'
;MSTWRVDSYGYPNPFTSSHAKRSWDFFESFSTNRSYAAVKSLWESHPTQPVDAHTVESRKSAFEQFGLLYVLTSTDRVVLTPGGKQLLAAASAGDQREFAWIGLNLLLRYPLRGKTGRRPRDLDHQGSDLLPYWFFHAAMLELDGLSQHEMFRVIGQIFKRADAPGAIDRVRAGRSNPSAIAQLQDPTGGRSGAVYNALNQVLVAGGLNHMVLTSSMEPSTYLPGTNENFWRYRGGFREIVELALGAAPSLPSGCASGVRLTARMPAARGFPDEEAYFEYAGAAVTPLAEALAASLVAPAPSVQYGGESVRLLTAGTHFTRVDADHIVGPVQSLCVLSLERRVLVSDDLAVTHMVEHKELLGGDRVQVRLRRARPVLDLAYVQSLFEDGGASV
;
A
#
# COMPACT_ATOMS: atom_id res chain seq x y z
N MET A 1 -0.11 19.43 15.25
CA MET A 1 0.47 18.27 14.55
C MET A 1 -0.44 17.89 13.40
N SER A 2 0.13 17.51 12.27
CA SER A 2 -0.63 17.04 11.12
C SER A 2 -0.95 15.55 11.27
N THR A 3 -2.04 15.12 10.66
CA THR A 3 -2.42 13.71 10.51
C THR A 3 -2.66 13.43 9.05
N TRP A 4 -2.72 12.15 8.67
CA TRP A 4 -3.07 11.81 7.29
C TRP A 4 -4.42 12.38 6.91
N ARG A 5 -4.46 13.03 5.75
CA ARG A 5 -5.67 13.55 5.14
C ARG A 5 -5.83 12.95 3.74
N VAL A 6 -6.87 12.14 3.60
CA VAL A 6 -7.31 11.54 2.35
C VAL A 6 -8.64 12.17 1.91
N ASP A 7 -9.09 11.85 0.70
CA ASP A 7 -10.39 12.30 0.20
C ASP A 7 -11.54 11.65 0.97
N SER A 8 -12.60 12.42 1.16
CA SER A 8 -13.59 12.21 2.23
C SER A 8 -14.71 11.23 1.91
N TYR A 9 -14.48 10.31 0.97
CA TYR A 9 -15.53 9.43 0.45
C TYR A 9 -15.08 7.97 0.43
N GLY A 10 -16.00 7.09 0.80
CA GLY A 10 -15.73 5.65 0.86
C GLY A 10 -15.41 5.05 -0.52
N TYR A 11 -14.65 3.96 -0.50
CA TYR A 11 -14.21 3.22 -1.69
C TYR A 11 -15.41 2.64 -2.48
N PRO A 12 -15.52 2.82 -3.80
CA PRO A 12 -16.65 2.29 -4.56
C PRO A 12 -16.66 0.75 -4.48
N ASN A 13 -17.70 0.15 -3.89
CA ASN A 13 -17.79 -1.30 -3.71
C ASN A 13 -19.24 -1.81 -3.83
N PRO A 14 -19.55 -2.71 -4.78
CA PRO A 14 -20.90 -3.21 -5.00
C PRO A 14 -21.32 -4.34 -4.04
N PHE A 15 -20.38 -4.90 -3.27
CA PHE A 15 -20.57 -6.15 -2.51
C PHE A 15 -20.93 -5.95 -1.04
N THR A 16 -20.86 -4.72 -0.50
CA THR A 16 -21.03 -4.49 0.94
C THR A 16 -22.27 -3.65 1.26
N SER A 17 -22.10 -2.53 1.95
CA SER A 17 -23.20 -1.70 2.48
C SER A 17 -23.89 -0.88 1.39
N SER A 18 -25.08 -0.34 1.69
CA SER A 18 -25.77 0.61 0.82
C SER A 18 -24.93 1.87 0.54
N HIS A 19 -24.14 2.33 1.51
CA HIS A 19 -23.22 3.46 1.31
C HIS A 19 -22.08 3.12 0.34
N ALA A 20 -21.58 1.89 0.38
CA ALA A 20 -20.57 1.40 -0.54
C ALA A 20 -21.13 1.25 -1.96
N LYS A 21 -22.34 0.69 -2.09
CA LYS A 21 -23.08 0.60 -3.36
C LYS A 21 -23.37 1.97 -3.95
N ARG A 22 -23.80 2.95 -3.14
CA ARG A 22 -23.95 4.32 -3.62
C ARG A 22 -22.64 4.89 -4.17
N SER A 23 -21.52 4.60 -3.52
CA SER A 23 -20.19 5.02 -4.00
C SER A 23 -19.83 4.32 -5.32
N TRP A 24 -20.25 3.06 -5.48
CA TRP A 24 -20.14 2.30 -6.73
C TRP A 24 -21.00 2.90 -7.86
N ASP A 25 -22.25 3.26 -7.60
CA ASP A 25 -23.14 3.89 -8.59
C ASP A 25 -22.54 5.19 -9.16
N PHE A 26 -21.89 6.00 -8.29
CA PHE A 26 -21.11 7.14 -8.76
C PHE A 26 -20.01 6.69 -9.71
N PHE A 27 -19.18 5.72 -9.31
CA PHE A 27 -18.09 5.24 -10.16
C PHE A 27 -18.58 4.71 -11.52
N GLU A 28 -19.69 3.96 -11.56
CA GLU A 28 -20.31 3.49 -12.80
C GLU A 28 -20.80 4.63 -13.70
N SER A 29 -21.35 5.68 -13.12
CA SER A 29 -21.75 6.86 -13.91
C SER A 29 -20.55 7.52 -14.59
N PHE A 30 -19.38 7.57 -13.93
CA PHE A 30 -18.16 8.07 -14.55
C PHE A 30 -17.58 7.10 -15.59
N SER A 31 -17.69 5.78 -15.38
CA SER A 31 -17.13 4.80 -16.32
C SER A 31 -17.89 4.73 -17.64
N THR A 32 -19.18 5.04 -17.61
CA THR A 32 -20.08 5.05 -18.78
C THR A 32 -20.13 6.39 -19.50
N ASN A 33 -19.67 7.47 -18.88
CA ASN A 33 -19.68 8.82 -19.45
C ASN A 33 -18.25 9.35 -19.69
N ARG A 34 -17.99 9.84 -20.91
CA ARG A 34 -16.68 10.41 -21.25
C ARG A 34 -16.53 11.90 -20.86
N SER A 35 -17.63 12.57 -20.51
CA SER A 35 -17.67 13.99 -20.15
C SER A 35 -17.96 14.14 -18.66
N TYR A 36 -17.11 14.90 -17.96
CA TYR A 36 -17.25 15.18 -16.54
C TYR A 36 -18.45 16.10 -16.27
N ALA A 37 -18.67 17.11 -17.11
CA ALA A 37 -19.84 17.97 -17.06
C ALA A 37 -21.14 17.17 -17.20
N ALA A 38 -21.19 16.16 -18.09
CA ALA A 38 -22.36 15.29 -18.23
C ALA A 38 -22.64 14.50 -16.95
N VAL A 39 -21.59 13.99 -16.28
CA VAL A 39 -21.74 13.29 -14.98
C VAL A 39 -22.27 14.24 -13.90
N LYS A 40 -21.79 15.49 -13.85
CA LYS A 40 -22.33 16.49 -12.91
C LYS A 40 -23.82 16.71 -13.14
N SER A 41 -24.20 17.00 -14.39
CA SER A 41 -25.60 17.27 -14.74
C SER A 41 -26.51 16.06 -14.42
N LEU A 42 -26.05 14.84 -14.69
CA LEU A 42 -26.78 13.61 -14.35
C LEU A 42 -27.11 13.56 -12.86
N TRP A 43 -26.12 13.78 -12.01
CA TRP A 43 -26.27 13.68 -10.55
C TRP A 43 -26.98 14.88 -9.91
N GLU A 44 -26.85 16.08 -10.48
CA GLU A 44 -27.61 17.25 -10.06
C GLU A 44 -29.11 17.11 -10.38
N SER A 45 -29.43 16.46 -11.51
CA SER A 45 -30.80 16.20 -11.94
C SER A 45 -31.38 14.86 -11.47
N HIS A 46 -30.65 14.11 -10.63
CA HIS A 46 -31.03 12.74 -10.28
C HIS A 46 -32.41 12.71 -9.60
N PRO A 47 -33.40 11.97 -10.13
CA PRO A 47 -34.81 12.15 -9.80
C PRO A 47 -35.17 11.85 -8.33
N THR A 48 -34.40 10.99 -7.68
CA THR A 48 -34.69 10.54 -6.31
C THR A 48 -33.69 11.04 -5.26
N GLN A 49 -32.50 11.47 -5.68
CA GLN A 49 -31.40 11.85 -4.78
C GLN A 49 -30.42 12.80 -5.51
N PRO A 50 -30.86 14.03 -5.83
CA PRO A 50 -29.96 15.00 -6.44
C PRO A 50 -28.79 15.30 -5.48
N VAL A 51 -27.59 15.45 -6.02
CA VAL A 51 -26.40 15.87 -5.26
C VAL A 51 -25.77 17.10 -5.90
N ASP A 52 -25.15 17.94 -5.09
CA ASP A 52 -24.46 19.13 -5.59
C ASP A 52 -23.17 18.79 -6.37
N ALA A 53 -22.76 19.70 -7.26
CA ALA A 53 -21.50 19.58 -8.00
C ALA A 53 -20.26 19.39 -7.11
N HIS A 54 -20.28 19.93 -5.89
CA HIS A 54 -19.17 19.80 -4.94
C HIS A 54 -18.99 18.35 -4.48
N THR A 55 -20.09 17.63 -4.23
CA THR A 55 -20.11 16.21 -3.90
C THR A 55 -19.57 15.39 -5.07
N VAL A 56 -19.98 15.70 -6.30
CA VAL A 56 -19.48 15.03 -7.51
C VAL A 56 -17.97 15.25 -7.69
N GLU A 57 -17.46 16.47 -7.47
CA GLU A 57 -16.02 16.79 -7.52
C GLU A 57 -15.22 16.05 -6.45
N SER A 58 -15.78 15.93 -5.26
CA SER A 58 -15.11 15.24 -4.17
C SER A 58 -15.10 13.72 -4.38
N ARG A 59 -16.14 13.15 -5.00
CA ARG A 59 -16.18 11.75 -5.45
C ARG A 59 -15.16 11.49 -6.55
N LYS A 60 -15.07 12.38 -7.54
CA LYS A 60 -14.04 12.32 -8.58
C LYS A 60 -12.64 12.32 -7.97
N SER A 61 -12.37 13.23 -7.03
CA SER A 61 -11.08 13.30 -6.33
C SER A 61 -10.77 11.99 -5.60
N ALA A 62 -11.76 11.38 -4.92
CA ALA A 62 -11.58 10.07 -4.30
C ALA A 62 -11.24 8.97 -5.33
N PHE A 63 -11.93 8.91 -6.48
CA PHE A 63 -11.63 7.92 -7.52
C PHE A 63 -10.24 8.12 -8.16
N GLU A 64 -9.80 9.37 -8.29
CA GLU A 64 -8.43 9.75 -8.67
C GLU A 64 -7.40 9.26 -7.66
N GLN A 65 -7.67 9.44 -6.36
CA GLN A 65 -6.85 8.90 -5.29
C GLN A 65 -6.79 7.37 -5.31
N PHE A 66 -7.90 6.70 -5.64
CA PHE A 66 -7.97 5.23 -5.71
C PHE A 66 -7.39 4.67 -7.01
N GLY A 67 -6.92 5.52 -7.93
CA GLY A 67 -6.35 5.08 -9.22
C GLY A 67 -7.38 4.47 -10.17
N LEU A 68 -8.67 4.74 -10.00
CA LEU A 68 -9.73 4.12 -10.79
C LEU A 68 -10.02 4.87 -12.07
N LEU A 69 -9.97 6.20 -12.00
CA LEU A 69 -10.19 7.10 -13.13
C LEU A 69 -9.51 8.44 -12.83
N TYR A 70 -9.43 9.29 -13.85
CA TYR A 70 -9.01 10.67 -13.68
C TYR A 70 -9.65 11.61 -14.68
N VAL A 71 -9.65 12.89 -14.34
CA VAL A 71 -9.92 14.00 -15.26
C VAL A 71 -8.74 14.96 -15.12
N LEU A 72 -7.95 15.11 -16.18
CA LEU A 72 -6.81 16.03 -16.18
C LEU A 72 -7.29 17.46 -15.94
N THR A 73 -6.47 18.24 -15.23
CA THR A 73 -6.75 19.64 -14.96
C THR A 73 -7.04 20.40 -16.27
N SER A 74 -8.07 21.24 -16.25
CA SER A 74 -8.54 22.02 -17.42
C SER A 74 -9.16 21.18 -18.55
N THR A 75 -9.45 19.91 -18.33
CA THR A 75 -10.17 19.05 -19.28
C THR A 75 -11.54 18.65 -18.74
N ASP A 76 -12.44 18.27 -19.64
CA ASP A 76 -13.74 17.67 -19.31
C ASP A 76 -13.75 16.15 -19.52
N ARG A 77 -12.60 15.57 -19.92
CA ARG A 77 -12.54 14.18 -20.34
C ARG A 77 -12.33 13.27 -19.13
N VAL A 78 -13.29 12.39 -18.89
CA VAL A 78 -13.13 11.27 -17.95
C VAL A 78 -12.30 10.18 -18.63
N VAL A 79 -11.21 9.78 -17.99
CA VAL A 79 -10.35 8.68 -18.43
C VAL A 79 -10.40 7.58 -17.39
N LEU A 80 -10.95 6.43 -17.77
CA LEU A 80 -10.93 5.22 -16.95
C LEU A 80 -9.55 4.56 -17.07
N THR A 81 -8.90 4.31 -15.95
CA THR A 81 -7.56 3.71 -15.92
C THR A 81 -7.61 2.22 -16.28
N PRO A 82 -6.48 1.61 -16.66
CA PRO A 82 -6.39 0.15 -16.80
C PRO A 82 -6.87 -0.60 -15.55
N GLY A 83 -6.44 -0.18 -14.36
CA GLY A 83 -6.89 -0.76 -13.10
C GLY A 83 -8.40 -0.58 -12.84
N GLY A 84 -8.95 0.58 -13.16
CA GLY A 84 -10.39 0.84 -13.07
C GLY A 84 -11.22 -0.06 -13.99
N LYS A 85 -10.73 -0.34 -15.21
CA LYS A 85 -11.36 -1.31 -16.13
C LYS A 85 -11.35 -2.73 -15.55
N GLN A 86 -10.22 -3.16 -14.99
CA GLN A 86 -10.11 -4.47 -14.35
C GLN A 86 -11.07 -4.58 -13.15
N LEU A 87 -11.18 -3.52 -12.33
CA LEU A 87 -12.09 -3.48 -11.19
C LEU A 87 -13.56 -3.65 -11.63
N LEU A 88 -13.98 -2.94 -12.70
CA LEU A 88 -15.32 -3.09 -13.29
C LEU A 88 -15.55 -4.51 -13.81
N ALA A 89 -14.56 -5.12 -14.46
CA ALA A 89 -14.66 -6.48 -14.96
C ALA A 89 -14.83 -7.50 -13.81
N ALA A 90 -14.02 -7.38 -12.75
CA ALA A 90 -14.13 -8.24 -11.57
C ALA A 90 -15.49 -8.07 -10.86
N ALA A 91 -15.96 -6.82 -10.73
CA ALA A 91 -17.29 -6.54 -10.19
C ALA A 91 -18.42 -7.18 -11.02
N SER A 92 -18.35 -7.03 -12.35
CA SER A 92 -19.33 -7.60 -13.29
C SER A 92 -19.34 -9.13 -13.27
N ALA A 93 -18.17 -9.75 -13.05
CA ALA A 93 -18.04 -11.19 -12.88
C ALA A 93 -18.49 -11.69 -11.50
N GLY A 94 -18.76 -10.80 -10.54
CA GLY A 94 -19.04 -11.15 -9.16
C GLY A 94 -17.83 -11.70 -8.39
N ASP A 95 -16.61 -11.52 -8.92
CA ASP A 95 -15.39 -12.04 -8.31
C ASP A 95 -14.88 -11.08 -7.22
N GLN A 96 -15.32 -11.35 -6.00
CA GLN A 96 -14.95 -10.57 -4.82
C GLN A 96 -13.46 -10.61 -4.49
N ARG A 97 -12.75 -11.71 -4.81
CA ARG A 97 -11.33 -11.86 -4.46
C ARG A 97 -10.47 -11.08 -5.45
N GLU A 98 -10.75 -11.23 -6.74
CA GLU A 98 -10.09 -10.44 -7.79
C GLU A 98 -10.39 -8.94 -7.60
N PHE A 99 -11.63 -8.57 -7.28
CA PHE A 99 -12.00 -7.20 -6.97
C PHE A 99 -11.17 -6.62 -5.80
N ALA A 100 -11.06 -7.37 -4.70
CA ALA A 100 -10.28 -6.94 -3.54
C ALA A 100 -8.79 -6.83 -3.89
N TRP A 101 -8.24 -7.80 -4.62
CA TRP A 101 -6.86 -7.80 -5.09
C TRP A 101 -6.54 -6.57 -5.93
N ILE A 102 -7.36 -6.25 -6.93
CA ILE A 102 -7.18 -5.07 -7.79
C ILE A 102 -7.27 -3.79 -6.94
N GLY A 103 -8.33 -3.64 -6.14
CA GLY A 103 -8.56 -2.44 -5.34
C GLY A 103 -7.45 -2.17 -4.32
N LEU A 104 -6.95 -3.22 -3.65
CA LEU A 104 -5.81 -3.12 -2.75
C LEU A 104 -4.56 -2.64 -3.49
N ASN A 105 -4.20 -3.29 -4.60
CA ASN A 105 -2.98 -2.95 -5.34
C ASN A 105 -2.99 -1.53 -5.93
N LEU A 106 -4.16 -0.98 -6.25
CA LEU A 106 -4.28 0.42 -6.66
C LEU A 106 -4.13 1.37 -5.46
N LEU A 107 -4.79 1.08 -4.33
CA LEU A 107 -4.67 1.90 -3.11
C LEU A 107 -3.25 1.94 -2.55
N LEU A 108 -2.52 0.83 -2.59
CA LEU A 108 -1.15 0.72 -2.08
C LEU A 108 -0.17 1.66 -2.79
N ARG A 109 -0.52 2.16 -3.99
CA ARG A 109 0.29 3.10 -4.78
C ARG A 109 0.08 4.56 -4.39
N TYR A 110 -1.00 4.88 -3.68
CA TYR A 110 -1.33 6.27 -3.39
C TYR A 110 -0.25 6.92 -2.52
N PRO A 111 0.38 8.03 -2.96
CA PRO A 111 1.35 8.76 -2.14
C PRO A 111 0.63 9.74 -1.22
N LEU A 112 1.04 9.83 0.05
CA LEU A 112 0.38 10.72 1.02
C LEU A 112 0.46 12.21 0.62
N ARG A 113 1.51 12.60 -0.10
CA ARG A 113 1.63 13.95 -0.67
C ARG A 113 0.56 14.29 -1.72
N GLY A 114 -0.16 13.29 -2.23
CA GLY A 114 -1.19 13.43 -3.26
C GLY A 114 -0.61 13.56 -4.68
N LYS A 115 -1.49 13.98 -5.60
CA LYS A 115 -1.17 14.15 -7.02
C LYS A 115 -0.34 15.42 -7.30
N THR A 116 0.50 15.36 -8.32
CA THR A 116 1.30 16.50 -8.80
C THR A 116 0.40 17.64 -9.27
N GLY A 117 0.78 18.89 -8.98
CA GLY A 117 0.07 20.09 -9.45
C GLY A 117 -1.08 20.59 -8.56
N ARG A 118 -1.53 19.84 -7.55
CA ARG A 118 -2.42 20.37 -6.50
C ARG A 118 -1.61 20.98 -5.35
N ARG A 119 -2.17 22.02 -4.72
CA ARG A 119 -1.59 22.61 -3.52
C ARG A 119 -1.53 21.54 -2.41
N PRO A 120 -0.36 21.28 -1.80
CA PRO A 120 -0.24 20.34 -0.70
C PRO A 120 -1.18 20.72 0.45
N ARG A 121 -1.71 19.71 1.15
CA ARG A 121 -2.63 19.94 2.28
C ARG A 121 -1.95 20.67 3.45
N ASP A 122 -0.67 20.36 3.67
CA ASP A 122 0.26 21.03 4.60
C ASP A 122 1.71 20.62 4.28
N LEU A 123 2.67 21.16 5.04
CA LEU A 123 4.11 20.92 4.86
C LEU A 123 4.51 19.46 5.12
N ASP A 124 3.84 18.79 6.06
CA ASP A 124 4.14 17.40 6.40
C ASP A 124 3.73 16.47 5.24
N HIS A 125 2.56 16.73 4.63
CA HIS A 125 2.14 16.03 3.41
C HIS A 125 3.08 16.32 2.26
N GLN A 126 3.47 17.58 2.04
CA GLN A 126 4.37 17.97 0.95
C GLN A 126 5.71 17.21 1.00
N GLY A 127 6.27 17.08 2.20
CA GLY A 127 7.53 16.38 2.42
C GLY A 127 7.42 14.86 2.46
N SER A 128 6.23 14.28 2.49
CA SER A 128 6.06 12.84 2.75
C SER A 128 6.63 11.95 1.64
N ASP A 129 7.35 10.89 2.03
CA ASP A 129 7.76 9.77 1.17
C ASP A 129 6.92 8.50 1.43
N LEU A 130 5.81 8.65 2.14
CA LEU A 130 4.97 7.55 2.62
C LEU A 130 3.87 7.17 1.63
N LEU A 131 3.63 5.86 1.52
CA LEU A 131 2.43 5.26 0.95
C LEU A 131 1.51 4.87 2.13
N PRO A 132 0.48 5.66 2.49
CA PRO A 132 -0.22 5.51 3.77
C PRO A 132 -1.04 4.22 3.84
N TYR A 133 -1.65 3.78 2.73
CA TYR A 133 -2.37 2.50 2.70
C TYR A 133 -1.43 1.31 2.83
N TRP A 134 -0.24 1.40 2.24
CA TRP A 134 0.79 0.39 2.40
C TRP A 134 1.25 0.33 3.85
N PHE A 135 1.67 1.45 4.43
CA PHE A 135 2.08 1.46 5.83
C PHE A 135 0.95 0.96 6.77
N PHE A 136 -0.29 1.39 6.54
CA PHE A 136 -1.45 0.93 7.29
C PHE A 136 -1.62 -0.60 7.26
N HIS A 137 -1.60 -1.23 6.08
CA HIS A 137 -1.74 -2.69 5.98
C HIS A 137 -0.54 -3.44 6.56
N ALA A 138 0.68 -2.91 6.40
CA ALA A 138 1.87 -3.46 7.05
C ALA A 138 1.75 -3.44 8.58
N ALA A 139 1.31 -2.31 9.14
CA ALA A 139 1.09 -2.14 10.58
C ALA A 139 0.02 -3.11 11.10
N MET A 140 -1.11 -3.23 10.39
CA MET A 140 -2.18 -4.18 10.71
C MET A 140 -1.69 -5.63 10.77
N LEU A 141 -0.84 -6.06 9.83
CA LEU A 141 -0.28 -7.41 9.84
C LEU A 141 0.75 -7.62 10.97
N GLU A 142 1.63 -6.63 11.19
CA GLU A 142 2.68 -6.71 12.21
C GLU A 142 2.17 -6.62 13.65
N LEU A 143 1.00 -6.02 13.84
CA LEU A 143 0.35 -5.81 15.14
C LEU A 143 -0.88 -6.70 15.34
N ASP A 144 -1.24 -7.52 14.35
CA ASP A 144 -2.46 -8.35 14.37
C ASP A 144 -3.75 -7.54 14.64
N GLY A 145 -3.86 -6.41 13.94
CA GLY A 145 -4.93 -5.44 14.08
C GLY A 145 -4.51 -4.15 14.78
N LEU A 146 -5.38 -3.15 14.70
CA LEU A 146 -5.15 -1.80 15.23
C LEU A 146 -6.38 -1.29 15.98
N SER A 147 -6.15 -0.63 17.10
CA SER A 147 -7.17 0.16 17.80
C SER A 147 -7.29 1.57 17.20
N GLN A 148 -8.41 2.25 17.48
CA GLN A 148 -8.62 3.65 17.14
C GLN A 148 -7.53 4.57 17.69
N HIS A 149 -7.14 4.38 18.96
CA HIS A 149 -6.07 5.17 19.56
C HIS A 149 -4.72 4.93 18.90
N GLU A 150 -4.37 3.68 18.59
CA GLU A 150 -3.11 3.35 17.90
C GLU A 150 -3.07 4.00 16.51
N MET A 151 -4.19 3.89 15.77
CA MET A 151 -4.32 4.49 14.46
C MET A 151 -4.17 6.02 14.54
N PHE A 152 -4.79 6.67 15.52
CA PHE A 152 -4.88 8.14 15.53
C PHE A 152 -3.68 8.81 16.20
N ARG A 153 -3.14 8.20 17.25
CA ARG A 153 -2.05 8.79 18.05
C ARG A 153 -0.67 8.36 17.63
N VAL A 154 -0.55 7.28 16.86
CA VAL A 154 0.75 6.75 16.44
C VAL A 154 0.84 6.63 14.93
N ILE A 155 0.03 5.74 14.33
CA ILE A 155 0.19 5.36 12.92
C ILE A 155 -0.11 6.53 11.97
N GLY A 156 -1.25 7.21 12.16
CA GLY A 156 -1.72 8.30 11.31
C GLY A 156 -0.93 9.62 11.42
N GLN A 157 0.15 9.64 12.21
CA GLN A 157 1.06 10.78 12.38
C GLN A 157 2.42 10.56 11.71
N ILE A 158 2.66 9.40 11.11
CA ILE A 158 3.92 9.09 10.45
C ILE A 158 3.88 9.62 9.02
N PHE A 159 4.81 10.49 8.64
CA PHE A 159 4.89 11.02 7.27
C PHE A 159 6.11 10.51 6.51
N LYS A 160 7.05 9.87 7.22
CA LYS A 160 8.29 9.37 6.65
C LYS A 160 8.41 7.87 6.85
N ARG A 161 8.89 7.19 5.82
CA ARG A 161 9.09 5.74 5.86
C ARG A 161 10.14 5.30 6.89
N ALA A 162 11.16 6.13 7.11
CA ALA A 162 12.19 5.87 8.13
C ALA A 162 11.61 5.75 9.55
N ASP A 163 10.50 6.43 9.83
CA ASP A 163 9.86 6.44 11.15
C ASP A 163 8.87 5.27 11.35
N ALA A 164 8.47 4.60 10.26
CA ALA A 164 7.46 3.55 10.30
C ALA A 164 7.82 2.36 11.22
N PRO A 165 9.05 1.80 11.20
CA PRO A 165 9.42 0.73 12.13
C PRO A 165 9.35 1.16 13.61
N GLY A 166 9.76 2.39 13.92
CA GLY A 166 9.71 2.94 15.28
C GLY A 166 8.28 3.17 15.77
N ALA A 167 7.36 3.49 14.87
CA ALA A 167 5.93 3.60 15.17
C ALA A 167 5.33 2.25 15.61
N ILE A 168 5.68 1.15 14.94
CA ILE A 168 5.25 -0.20 15.34
C ILE A 168 5.77 -0.55 16.73
N ASP A 169 7.04 -0.27 17.02
CA ASP A 169 7.62 -0.53 18.34
C ASP A 169 6.93 0.27 19.43
N ARG A 170 6.57 1.53 19.13
CA ARG A 170 5.81 2.36 20.06
C ARG A 170 4.44 1.77 20.36
N VAL A 171 3.74 1.23 19.35
CA VAL A 171 2.46 0.53 19.58
C VAL A 171 2.67 -0.72 20.44
N ARG A 172 3.63 -1.58 20.11
CA ARG A 172 3.93 -2.80 20.90
C ARG A 172 4.26 -2.46 22.36
N ALA A 173 5.13 -1.48 22.57
CA ALA A 173 5.50 -1.01 23.91
C ALA A 173 4.29 -0.42 24.65
N GLY A 174 3.45 0.35 23.96
CA GLY A 174 2.24 0.93 24.52
C GLY A 174 1.16 -0.09 24.87
N ARG A 175 1.07 -1.23 24.17
CA ARG A 175 0.18 -2.34 24.59
C ARG A 175 0.62 -2.94 25.92
N SER A 176 1.94 -3.03 26.16
CA SER A 176 2.49 -3.50 27.44
C SER A 176 2.51 -2.43 28.54
N ASN A 177 2.51 -1.15 28.16
CA ASN A 177 2.44 -0.01 29.08
C ASN A 177 1.47 1.06 28.53
N PRO A 178 0.15 0.92 28.78
CA PRO A 178 -0.88 1.77 28.16
C PRO A 178 -0.74 3.26 28.44
N SER A 179 -0.17 3.62 29.59
CA SER A 179 0.09 5.02 29.97
C SER A 179 0.96 5.75 28.95
N ALA A 180 1.89 5.06 28.30
CA ALA A 180 2.80 5.64 27.31
C ALA A 180 2.09 6.13 26.05
N ILE A 181 0.98 5.48 25.63
CA ILE A 181 0.17 5.92 24.48
C ILE A 181 -0.92 6.89 24.92
N ALA A 182 -1.53 6.68 26.09
CA ALA A 182 -2.56 7.57 26.62
C ALA A 182 -2.05 9.01 26.80
N GLN A 183 -0.77 9.16 27.16
CA GLN A 183 -0.09 10.44 27.33
C GLN A 183 0.40 11.06 26.01
N LEU A 184 0.40 10.33 24.89
CA LEU A 184 0.71 10.93 23.60
C LEU A 184 -0.32 12.01 23.30
N GLN A 185 0.17 13.17 22.87
CA GLN A 185 -0.66 14.32 22.59
C GLN A 185 -1.74 13.93 21.57
N ASP A 186 -3.00 14.26 21.91
CA ASP A 186 -4.10 14.06 21.00
C ASP A 186 -3.91 15.00 19.78
N PRO A 187 -3.76 14.46 18.55
CA PRO A 187 -3.54 15.29 17.37
C PRO A 187 -4.72 16.19 17.04
N THR A 188 -5.89 15.95 17.67
CA THR A 188 -7.11 16.70 17.39
C THR A 188 -7.01 18.16 17.78
N GLY A 189 -6.32 18.53 18.87
CA GLY A 189 -6.09 19.93 19.27
C GLY A 189 -7.33 20.84 19.22
N GLY A 190 -8.54 20.30 19.48
CA GLY A 190 -9.82 21.01 19.36
C GLY A 190 -10.58 20.85 18.03
N ARG A 191 -9.97 20.25 17.00
CA ARG A 191 -10.58 19.86 15.71
C ARG A 191 -10.85 18.36 15.63
N SER A 192 -11.45 17.80 16.69
CA SER A 192 -11.71 16.36 16.79
C SER A 192 -12.40 15.84 15.53
N GLY A 193 -13.59 16.36 15.19
CA GLY A 193 -14.39 15.84 14.08
C GLY A 193 -13.65 15.73 12.75
N ALA A 194 -12.79 16.70 12.40
CA ALA A 194 -12.07 16.70 11.13
C ALA A 194 -10.95 15.64 11.08
N VAL A 195 -10.20 15.47 12.17
CA VAL A 195 -9.14 14.46 12.27
C VAL A 195 -9.73 13.06 12.35
N TYR A 196 -10.79 12.89 13.15
CA TYR A 196 -11.57 11.64 13.22
C TYR A 196 -12.07 11.24 11.84
N ASN A 197 -12.70 12.17 11.10
CA ASN A 197 -13.17 11.90 9.76
C ASN A 197 -12.04 11.53 8.81
N ALA A 198 -10.93 12.27 8.79
CA ALA A 198 -9.82 12.01 7.88
C ALA A 198 -9.22 10.61 8.05
N LEU A 199 -8.94 10.20 9.30
CA LEU A 199 -8.35 8.89 9.57
C LEU A 199 -9.37 7.76 9.44
N ASN A 200 -10.65 8.02 9.75
CA ASN A 200 -11.72 7.06 9.45
C ASN A 200 -11.82 6.77 7.94
N GLN A 201 -11.61 7.77 7.08
CA GLN A 201 -11.60 7.55 5.63
C GLN A 201 -10.41 6.70 5.16
N VAL A 202 -9.26 6.78 5.84
CA VAL A 202 -8.14 5.83 5.59
C VAL A 202 -8.59 4.40 5.90
N LEU A 203 -9.25 4.19 7.04
CA LEU A 203 -9.74 2.87 7.47
C LEU A 203 -10.81 2.32 6.52
N VAL A 204 -11.76 3.17 6.13
CA VAL A 204 -12.83 2.82 5.19
C VAL A 204 -12.27 2.50 3.81
N ALA A 205 -11.36 3.31 3.29
CA ALA A 205 -10.73 3.08 1.99
C ALA A 205 -9.82 1.84 2.01
N GLY A 206 -8.93 1.72 2.99
CA GLY A 206 -8.05 0.54 3.14
C GLY A 206 -8.81 -0.75 3.40
N GLY A 207 -10.00 -0.67 4.01
CA GLY A 207 -10.91 -1.80 4.13
C GLY A 207 -11.73 -2.12 2.87
N LEU A 208 -11.54 -1.38 1.78
CA LEU A 208 -12.39 -1.40 0.58
C LEU A 208 -13.88 -1.33 0.95
N ASN A 209 -14.23 -0.39 1.84
CA ASN A 209 -15.57 -0.25 2.40
C ASN A 209 -16.04 -1.50 3.19
N HIS A 210 -15.22 -1.93 4.15
CA HIS A 210 -15.45 -3.06 5.08
C HIS A 210 -15.50 -4.46 4.44
N MET A 211 -15.01 -4.59 3.21
CA MET A 211 -14.83 -5.88 2.54
C MET A 211 -13.65 -6.65 3.12
N VAL A 212 -12.51 -5.97 3.28
CA VAL A 212 -11.24 -6.57 3.73
C VAL A 212 -11.10 -6.50 5.26
N LEU A 213 -11.70 -5.49 5.88
CA LEU A 213 -11.59 -5.23 7.32
C LEU A 213 -12.93 -5.34 8.02
N THR A 214 -12.91 -5.83 9.26
CA THR A 214 -14.02 -5.74 10.20
C THR A 214 -13.61 -4.89 11.39
N SER A 215 -14.59 -4.22 12.00
CA SER A 215 -14.42 -3.48 13.24
C SER A 215 -15.27 -4.10 14.34
N SER A 216 -14.71 -4.22 15.54
CA SER A 216 -15.42 -4.56 16.76
C SER A 216 -15.26 -3.44 17.79
N MET A 217 -16.32 -3.19 18.56
CA MET A 217 -16.26 -2.28 19.70
C MET A 217 -15.70 -3.08 20.89
N GLU A 218 -14.53 -2.71 21.37
CA GLU A 218 -13.81 -3.41 22.43
C GLU A 218 -13.45 -2.46 23.58
N PRO A 219 -13.30 -2.95 24.82
CA PRO A 219 -12.76 -2.16 25.91
C PRO A 219 -11.41 -1.55 25.53
N SER A 220 -11.26 -0.25 25.71
CA SER A 220 -10.02 0.44 25.37
C SER A 220 -8.89 0.00 26.29
N THR A 221 -7.76 -0.36 25.69
CA THR A 221 -6.53 -0.65 26.44
C THR A 221 -5.92 0.62 27.05
N TYR A 222 -6.19 1.79 26.44
CA TYR A 222 -5.53 3.06 26.75
C TYR A 222 -6.34 3.98 27.66
N LEU A 223 -7.67 3.90 27.58
CA LEU A 223 -8.58 4.74 28.36
C LEU A 223 -9.53 3.85 29.19
N PRO A 224 -9.19 3.59 30.46
CA PRO A 224 -9.99 2.74 31.33
C PRO A 224 -11.46 3.17 31.40
N GLY A 225 -12.38 2.21 31.31
CA GLY A 225 -13.82 2.47 31.37
C GLY A 225 -14.46 2.98 30.08
N THR A 226 -13.70 3.03 28.98
CA THR A 226 -14.21 3.40 27.65
C THR A 226 -14.11 2.23 26.67
N ASN A 227 -14.89 2.28 25.59
CA ASN A 227 -14.76 1.36 24.47
C ASN A 227 -14.21 2.11 23.25
N GLU A 228 -13.51 1.40 22.38
CA GLU A 228 -13.03 1.91 21.11
C GLU A 228 -13.20 0.88 19.99
N ASN A 229 -13.15 1.36 18.75
CA ASN A 229 -13.11 0.46 17.60
C ASN A 229 -11.74 -0.21 17.51
N PHE A 230 -11.76 -1.51 17.28
CA PHE A 230 -10.60 -2.31 16.95
C PHE A 230 -10.81 -2.95 15.58
N TRP A 231 -9.87 -2.76 14.66
CA TRP A 231 -9.95 -3.31 13.31
C TRP A 231 -9.09 -4.55 13.15
N ARG A 232 -9.63 -5.55 12.46
CA ARG A 232 -8.94 -6.79 12.07
C ARG A 232 -9.29 -7.16 10.63
N TYR A 233 -8.44 -7.97 10.00
CA TYR A 233 -8.77 -8.55 8.71
C TYR A 233 -9.97 -9.50 8.82
N ARG A 234 -10.87 -9.43 7.85
CA ARG A 234 -11.90 -10.47 7.68
C ARG A 234 -11.24 -11.74 7.17
N GLY A 235 -11.75 -12.89 7.60
CA GLY A 235 -11.26 -14.20 7.16
C GLY A 235 -11.22 -14.29 5.62
N GLY A 236 -10.16 -14.86 5.07
CA GLY A 236 -9.97 -15.05 3.62
C GLY A 236 -9.36 -13.88 2.85
N PHE A 237 -9.25 -12.68 3.43
CA PHE A 237 -8.61 -11.54 2.76
C PHE A 237 -7.19 -11.23 3.28
N ARG A 238 -6.82 -11.75 4.45
CA ARG A 238 -5.47 -11.57 5.01
C ARG A 238 -4.38 -12.03 4.05
N GLU A 239 -4.55 -13.20 3.43
CA GLU A 239 -3.60 -13.78 2.46
C GLU A 239 -3.44 -12.91 1.21
N ILE A 240 -4.52 -12.28 0.73
CA ILE A 240 -4.51 -11.38 -0.43
C ILE A 240 -3.70 -10.12 -0.08
N VAL A 241 -3.91 -9.60 1.12
CA VAL A 241 -3.13 -8.47 1.62
C VAL A 241 -1.67 -8.87 1.76
N GLU A 242 -1.35 -9.94 2.48
CA GLU A 242 0.03 -10.47 2.60
C GLU A 242 0.71 -10.60 1.24
N LEU A 243 0.03 -11.19 0.24
CA LEU A 243 0.53 -11.28 -1.13
C LEU A 243 0.80 -9.91 -1.77
N ALA A 244 -0.12 -8.96 -1.67
CA ALA A 244 0.01 -7.61 -2.23
C ALA A 244 1.17 -6.83 -1.58
N LEU A 245 1.45 -7.17 -0.32
CA LEU A 245 2.52 -6.63 0.49
C LEU A 245 3.87 -7.32 0.23
N GLY A 246 3.91 -8.34 -0.63
CA GLY A 246 5.09 -9.16 -0.89
C GLY A 246 5.51 -10.01 0.31
N ALA A 247 4.58 -10.33 1.20
CA ALA A 247 4.76 -11.35 2.23
C ALA A 247 4.42 -12.72 1.65
N ALA A 248 5.18 -13.76 2.00
CA ALA A 248 4.84 -15.12 1.61
C ALA A 248 3.62 -15.59 2.44
N PRO A 249 2.54 -16.07 1.80
CA PRO A 249 1.27 -16.42 2.47
C PRO A 249 1.35 -17.64 3.42
N SER A 250 2.55 -18.20 3.62
CA SER A 250 2.77 -19.37 4.47
C SER A 250 4.15 -19.34 5.14
N LEU A 251 4.52 -18.24 5.79
CA LEU A 251 5.60 -18.31 6.77
C LEU A 251 5.04 -18.96 8.04
N PRO A 252 5.55 -20.13 8.47
CA PRO A 252 5.25 -20.64 9.81
C PRO A 252 5.54 -19.52 10.81
N SER A 253 4.75 -19.45 11.88
CA SER A 253 4.89 -18.49 12.99
C SER A 253 6.29 -18.45 13.63
N GLY A 254 7.21 -19.35 13.24
CA GLY A 254 8.61 -19.39 13.64
C GLY A 254 9.65 -18.92 12.61
N CYS A 255 9.30 -18.58 11.36
CA CYS A 255 10.26 -18.10 10.34
C CYS A 255 10.28 -16.57 10.16
N ALA A 256 9.56 -15.83 11.00
CA ALA A 256 9.56 -14.36 11.06
C ALA A 256 10.85 -13.77 11.67
N SER A 257 12.01 -14.42 11.53
CA SER A 257 13.26 -13.89 12.04
C SER A 257 13.79 -12.80 11.11
N GLY A 258 13.39 -11.55 11.39
CA GLY A 258 14.33 -10.42 11.33
C GLY A 258 14.00 -9.26 10.39
N VAL A 259 12.98 -9.32 9.53
CA VAL A 259 12.64 -8.18 8.66
C VAL A 259 11.16 -7.83 8.74
N ARG A 260 10.86 -6.74 9.45
CA ARG A 260 9.56 -6.06 9.54
C ARG A 260 9.03 -5.69 8.15
N LEU A 261 7.73 -5.86 7.91
CA LEU A 261 7.07 -5.42 6.66
C LEU A 261 7.22 -3.91 6.46
N THR A 262 7.14 -3.15 7.55
CA THR A 262 7.35 -1.70 7.54
C THR A 262 8.75 -1.28 7.08
N ALA A 263 9.78 -2.09 7.36
CA ALA A 263 11.15 -1.87 6.87
C ALA A 263 11.31 -2.20 5.36
N ARG A 264 10.32 -2.86 4.76
CA ARG A 264 10.28 -3.24 3.34
C ARG A 264 9.46 -2.27 2.50
N MET A 265 8.79 -1.28 3.09
CA MET A 265 7.96 -0.37 2.32
C MET A 265 8.80 0.32 1.20
N PRO A 266 8.29 0.45 -0.04
CA PRO A 266 8.87 1.29 -1.07
C PRO A 266 8.59 2.77 -0.77
N ALA A 267 9.40 3.66 -1.34
CA ALA A 267 9.17 5.09 -1.23
C ALA A 267 8.07 5.54 -2.22
N ALA A 268 7.37 6.62 -1.87
CA ALA A 268 6.45 7.27 -2.79
C ALA A 268 7.20 7.89 -3.99
N ARG A 269 6.86 7.43 -5.21
CA ARG A 269 7.40 7.91 -6.49
C ARG A 269 7.07 9.37 -6.76
N GLY A 270 8.06 10.15 -7.22
CA GLY A 270 7.86 11.51 -7.73
C GLY A 270 7.41 11.50 -9.18
N PHE A 271 6.54 12.44 -9.55
CA PHE A 271 6.02 12.53 -10.93
C PHE A 271 6.30 13.90 -11.53
N PRO A 272 6.72 13.96 -12.81
CA PRO A 272 6.96 15.22 -13.50
C PRO A 272 5.68 16.02 -13.72
N ASP A 273 4.54 15.34 -13.88
CA ASP A 273 3.24 15.95 -14.17
C ASP A 273 2.06 15.10 -13.63
N GLU A 274 0.84 15.57 -13.88
CA GLU A 274 -0.40 14.92 -13.45
C GLU A 274 -0.70 13.63 -14.25
N GLU A 275 -0.33 13.57 -15.53
CA GLU A 275 -0.58 12.41 -16.39
C GLU A 275 0.27 11.22 -15.95
N ALA A 276 1.58 11.42 -15.76
CA ALA A 276 2.50 10.40 -15.25
C ALA A 276 2.08 9.89 -13.85
N TYR A 277 1.52 10.76 -13.00
CA TYR A 277 0.95 10.35 -11.72
C TYR A 277 -0.22 9.37 -11.92
N PHE A 278 -1.16 9.70 -12.81
CA PHE A 278 -2.35 8.87 -13.03
C PHE A 278 -2.07 7.59 -13.79
N GLU A 279 -1.11 7.60 -14.72
CA GLU A 279 -0.63 6.38 -15.38
C GLU A 279 -0.07 5.38 -14.35
N TYR A 280 0.72 5.86 -13.39
CA TYR A 280 1.23 5.02 -12.30
C TYR A 280 0.13 4.58 -11.33
N ALA A 281 -0.66 5.51 -10.81
CA ALA A 281 -1.69 5.23 -9.80
C ALA A 281 -2.73 4.24 -10.34
N GLY A 282 -3.08 4.36 -11.62
CA GLY A 282 -4.07 3.54 -12.30
C GLY A 282 -3.53 2.42 -13.19
N ALA A 283 -2.23 2.14 -13.19
CA ALA A 283 -1.64 1.07 -14.01
C ALA A 283 -2.32 -0.27 -13.74
N ALA A 284 -2.31 -1.16 -14.74
CA ALA A 284 -2.90 -2.48 -14.63
C ALA A 284 -2.35 -3.27 -13.42
N VAL A 285 -3.17 -4.14 -12.88
CA VAL A 285 -2.82 -5.09 -11.83
C VAL A 285 -2.77 -6.47 -12.46
N THR A 286 -1.69 -7.21 -12.21
CA THR A 286 -1.56 -8.61 -12.63
C THR A 286 -2.68 -9.44 -11.99
N PRO A 287 -3.38 -10.33 -12.72
CA PRO A 287 -4.49 -11.11 -12.16
C PRO A 287 -4.12 -11.86 -10.88
N LEU A 288 -5.05 -12.01 -9.93
CA LEU A 288 -4.77 -12.68 -8.65
C LEU A 288 -4.25 -14.10 -8.84
N ALA A 289 -4.83 -14.84 -9.80
CA ALA A 289 -4.41 -16.20 -10.11
C ALA A 289 -2.94 -16.28 -10.54
N GLU A 290 -2.49 -15.34 -11.38
CA GLU A 290 -1.11 -15.25 -11.83
C GLU A 290 -0.17 -14.83 -10.69
N ALA A 291 -0.58 -13.86 -9.86
CA ALA A 291 0.18 -13.45 -8.70
C ALA A 291 0.35 -14.58 -7.66
N LEU A 292 -0.71 -15.38 -7.45
CA LEU A 292 -0.67 -16.57 -6.61
C LEU A 292 0.28 -17.62 -7.19
N ALA A 293 0.19 -17.91 -8.48
CA ALA A 293 1.11 -18.84 -9.16
C ALA A 293 2.57 -18.38 -9.04
N ALA A 294 2.83 -17.08 -9.23
CA ALA A 294 4.16 -16.50 -9.05
C ALA A 294 4.66 -16.59 -7.60
N SER A 295 3.77 -16.50 -6.61
CA SER A 295 4.13 -16.64 -5.19
C SER A 295 4.54 -18.07 -4.79
N LEU A 296 4.20 -19.07 -5.60
CA LEU A 296 4.65 -20.45 -5.42
C LEU A 296 6.10 -20.66 -5.88
N VAL A 297 6.66 -19.70 -6.64
CA VAL A 297 8.09 -19.70 -6.95
C VAL A 297 8.86 -19.45 -5.66
N ALA A 298 9.79 -20.35 -5.33
CA ALA A 298 10.55 -20.28 -4.09
C ALA A 298 11.17 -18.88 -3.93
N PRO A 299 11.01 -18.24 -2.75
CA PRO A 299 11.63 -16.94 -2.52
C PRO A 299 13.14 -17.04 -2.66
N ALA A 300 13.78 -15.96 -3.11
CA ALA A 300 15.22 -15.85 -3.22
C ALA A 300 15.93 -16.43 -1.99
N PRO A 301 16.77 -17.48 -2.13
CA PRO A 301 17.34 -18.16 -0.98
C PRO A 301 18.21 -17.21 -0.15
N SER A 302 18.28 -17.48 1.15
CA SER A 302 19.14 -16.76 2.09
C SER A 302 20.30 -17.64 2.48
N VAL A 303 21.52 -17.13 2.36
CA VAL A 303 22.75 -17.86 2.69
C VAL A 303 23.62 -17.01 3.61
N GLN A 304 24.49 -17.64 4.40
CA GLN A 304 25.47 -16.93 5.22
C GLN A 304 26.69 -16.59 4.35
N TYR A 305 27.01 -15.31 4.22
CA TYR A 305 28.19 -14.84 3.49
C TYR A 305 28.85 -13.68 4.23
N GLY A 306 30.15 -13.83 4.51
CA GLY A 306 30.91 -12.79 5.22
C GLY A 306 30.35 -12.45 6.60
N GLY A 307 29.79 -13.45 7.31
CA GLY A 307 29.21 -13.31 8.65
C GLY A 307 27.80 -12.69 8.68
N GLU A 308 27.17 -12.47 7.54
CA GLU A 308 25.84 -11.89 7.41
C GLU A 308 24.94 -12.78 6.56
N SER A 309 23.63 -12.81 6.85
CA SER A 309 22.66 -13.43 5.95
C SER A 309 22.42 -12.55 4.73
N VAL A 310 22.73 -13.05 3.54
CA VAL A 310 22.53 -12.37 2.25
C VAL A 310 21.47 -13.10 1.42
N ARG A 311 20.70 -12.36 0.63
CA ARG A 311 19.74 -12.94 -0.33
C ARG A 311 20.41 -13.16 -1.68
N LEU A 312 20.12 -14.30 -2.30
CA LEU A 312 20.59 -14.66 -3.65
C LEU A 312 19.53 -14.31 -4.69
N LEU A 313 19.83 -13.32 -5.53
CA LEU A 313 18.95 -12.88 -6.60
C LEU A 313 19.45 -13.41 -7.94
N THR A 314 18.59 -14.12 -8.67
CA THR A 314 18.92 -14.73 -9.96
C THR A 314 18.28 -13.92 -11.08
N ALA A 315 19.08 -13.47 -12.05
CA ALA A 315 18.59 -12.76 -13.22
C ALA A 315 17.68 -13.67 -14.06
N GLY A 316 16.58 -13.13 -14.58
CA GLY A 316 15.55 -13.89 -15.29
C GLY A 316 14.54 -14.62 -14.39
N THR A 317 14.89 -14.88 -13.12
CA THR A 317 13.98 -15.49 -12.13
C THR A 317 13.44 -14.45 -11.15
N HIS A 318 14.33 -13.76 -10.44
CA HIS A 318 13.98 -12.80 -9.39
C HIS A 318 13.95 -11.36 -9.91
N PHE A 319 14.74 -11.04 -10.94
CA PHE A 319 14.83 -9.69 -11.49
C PHE A 319 15.31 -9.66 -12.94
N THR A 320 15.14 -8.51 -13.58
CA THR A 320 15.78 -8.08 -14.81
C THR A 320 16.60 -6.82 -14.52
N ARG A 321 17.83 -6.75 -15.05
CA ARG A 321 18.67 -5.56 -14.90
C ARG A 321 18.23 -4.47 -15.87
N VAL A 322 18.09 -3.25 -15.37
CA VAL A 322 17.75 -2.06 -16.17
C VAL A 322 19.01 -1.28 -16.51
N ASP A 323 19.89 -1.09 -15.52
CA ASP A 323 21.20 -0.45 -15.69
C ASP A 323 22.18 -0.98 -14.62
N ALA A 324 23.35 -0.36 -14.49
CA ALA A 324 24.41 -0.77 -13.56
C ALA A 324 23.92 -0.87 -12.10
N ASP A 325 23.04 0.05 -11.70
CA ASP A 325 22.61 0.20 -10.31
C ASP A 325 21.14 -0.21 -10.10
N HIS A 326 20.35 -0.41 -11.15
CA HIS A 326 18.93 -0.69 -11.03
C HIS A 326 18.52 -2.08 -11.53
N ILE A 327 17.74 -2.77 -10.70
CA ILE A 327 17.04 -4.01 -11.05
C ILE A 327 15.54 -3.83 -10.91
N VAL A 328 14.76 -4.55 -11.72
CA VAL A 328 13.29 -4.57 -11.64
C VAL A 328 12.81 -6.01 -11.59
N GLY A 329 11.83 -6.28 -10.74
CA GLY A 329 11.28 -7.62 -10.60
C GLY A 329 9.93 -7.61 -9.87
N PRO A 330 9.31 -8.79 -9.71
CA PRO A 330 8.03 -8.92 -9.04
C PRO A 330 8.09 -8.42 -7.59
N VAL A 331 6.97 -7.91 -7.07
CA VAL A 331 6.79 -7.51 -5.66
C VAL A 331 7.15 -8.67 -4.73
N GLN A 332 6.74 -9.90 -5.07
CA GLN A 332 7.02 -11.10 -4.29
C GLN A 332 8.53 -11.38 -4.17
N SER A 333 9.30 -11.07 -5.21
CA SER A 333 10.74 -11.33 -5.28
C SER A 333 11.58 -10.20 -4.68
N LEU A 334 11.21 -8.94 -4.92
CA LEU A 334 12.06 -7.79 -4.58
C LEU A 334 11.52 -6.95 -3.40
N CYS A 335 10.22 -6.99 -3.10
CA CYS A 335 9.69 -6.25 -1.97
C CYS A 335 10.17 -6.86 -0.64
N VAL A 336 10.42 -8.17 -0.58
CA VAL A 336 10.97 -8.86 0.60
C VAL A 336 12.32 -8.31 1.08
N LEU A 337 13.07 -7.65 0.20
CA LEU A 337 14.37 -7.07 0.51
C LEU A 337 14.21 -5.84 1.42
N SER A 338 14.84 -5.80 2.58
CA SER A 338 14.87 -4.56 3.38
C SER A 338 15.89 -3.59 2.81
N LEU A 339 15.68 -2.29 3.09
CA LEU A 339 16.76 -1.33 2.89
C LEU A 339 17.99 -1.69 3.72
N GLU A 340 19.16 -1.30 3.22
CA GLU A 340 20.46 -1.56 3.84
C GLU A 340 20.75 -3.05 4.08
N ARG A 341 20.07 -3.93 3.35
CA ARG A 341 20.40 -5.35 3.29
C ARG A 341 21.32 -5.66 2.13
N ARG A 342 22.32 -6.49 2.43
CA ARG A 342 23.27 -6.99 1.44
C ARG A 342 22.64 -8.13 0.64
N VAL A 343 22.87 -8.12 -0.66
CA VAL A 343 22.40 -9.12 -1.62
C VAL A 343 23.54 -9.52 -2.55
N LEU A 344 23.46 -10.73 -3.08
CA LEU A 344 24.26 -11.21 -4.19
C LEU A 344 23.36 -11.33 -5.41
N VAL A 345 23.85 -10.93 -6.58
CA VAL A 345 23.10 -10.96 -7.84
C VAL A 345 23.85 -11.83 -8.84
N SER A 346 23.14 -12.71 -9.55
CA SER A 346 23.78 -13.73 -10.41
C SER A 346 24.50 -13.16 -11.64
N ASP A 347 24.30 -11.89 -11.96
CA ASP A 347 24.88 -11.20 -13.12
C ASP A 347 26.01 -10.21 -12.75
N ASP A 348 26.34 -10.05 -11.46
CA ASP A 348 27.55 -9.37 -10.97
C ASP A 348 28.09 -10.14 -9.75
N LEU A 349 28.93 -11.14 -10.00
CA LEU A 349 29.51 -12.00 -8.97
C LEU A 349 30.75 -11.39 -8.30
N ALA A 350 31.29 -10.28 -8.83
CA ALA A 350 32.53 -9.70 -8.36
C ALA A 350 32.35 -8.89 -7.06
N VAL A 351 31.13 -8.44 -6.78
CA VAL A 351 30.81 -7.60 -5.62
C VAL A 351 29.49 -8.02 -5.00
N THR A 352 29.37 -7.78 -3.71
CA THR A 352 28.08 -7.75 -3.03
C THR A 352 27.43 -6.40 -3.25
N HIS A 353 26.10 -6.38 -3.24
CA HIS A 353 25.31 -5.15 -3.40
C HIS A 353 24.53 -4.86 -2.13
N MET A 354 24.23 -3.58 -1.89
CA MET A 354 23.37 -3.11 -0.82
C MET A 354 22.09 -2.53 -1.41
N VAL A 355 20.94 -2.91 -0.86
CA VAL A 355 19.65 -2.34 -1.23
C VAL A 355 19.54 -0.92 -0.68
N GLU A 356 19.60 0.07 -1.56
CA GLU A 356 19.65 1.47 -1.16
C GLU A 356 18.28 2.15 -1.26
N HIS A 357 17.57 1.88 -2.35
CA HIS A 357 16.28 2.48 -2.61
C HIS A 357 15.34 1.46 -3.25
N LYS A 358 14.03 1.63 -2.99
CA LYS A 358 12.98 0.83 -3.60
C LYS A 358 11.83 1.71 -3.98
N GLU A 359 11.37 1.52 -5.20
CA GLU A 359 10.28 2.28 -5.80
C GLU A 359 9.29 1.29 -6.42
N LEU A 360 8.00 1.48 -6.13
CA LEU A 360 6.95 0.71 -6.77
C LEU A 360 6.75 1.27 -8.18
N LEU A 361 6.79 0.42 -9.21
CA LEU A 361 6.58 0.84 -10.60
C LEU A 361 5.12 0.63 -11.07
N GLY A 362 4.40 -0.28 -10.42
CA GLY A 362 3.04 -0.70 -10.74
C GLY A 362 2.48 -1.62 -9.66
N GLY A 363 1.48 -2.44 -9.96
CA GLY A 363 0.82 -3.30 -8.96
C GLY A 363 1.67 -4.47 -8.50
N ASP A 364 2.56 -4.93 -9.35
CA ASP A 364 3.25 -6.20 -9.19
C ASP A 364 4.76 -6.08 -9.39
N ARG A 365 5.29 -4.89 -9.70
CA ARG A 365 6.72 -4.69 -9.97
C ARG A 365 7.35 -3.60 -9.09
N VAL A 366 8.54 -3.91 -8.61
CA VAL A 366 9.38 -3.02 -7.80
C VAL A 366 10.70 -2.79 -8.54
N GLN A 367 11.13 -1.54 -8.60
CA GLN A 367 12.50 -1.16 -8.95
C GLN A 367 13.32 -1.04 -7.68
N VAL A 368 14.50 -1.62 -7.68
CA VAL A 368 15.46 -1.56 -6.57
C VAL A 368 16.74 -0.92 -7.08
N ARG A 369 17.19 0.14 -6.40
CA ARG A 369 18.53 0.67 -6.57
C ARG A 369 19.49 -0.08 -5.65
N LEU A 370 20.52 -0.64 -6.25
CA LEU A 370 21.61 -1.36 -5.63
C LEU A 370 22.86 -0.47 -5.64
N ARG A 371 23.52 -0.39 -4.50
CA ARG A 371 24.85 0.22 -4.39
C ARG A 371 25.89 -0.88 -4.22
N ARG A 372 27.02 -0.80 -4.92
CA ARG A 372 28.16 -1.70 -4.68
C ARG A 372 28.62 -1.60 -3.22
N ALA A 373 28.78 -2.75 -2.56
CA ALA A 373 29.12 -2.84 -1.14
C ALA A 373 30.56 -3.34 -0.93
N ARG A 374 30.78 -4.65 -0.84
CA ARG A 374 32.09 -5.26 -0.62
C ARG A 374 32.48 -6.16 -1.79
N PRO A 375 33.76 -6.20 -2.20
CA PRO A 375 34.24 -7.22 -3.14
C PRO A 375 33.94 -8.64 -2.64
N VAL A 376 33.67 -9.54 -3.58
CA VAL A 376 33.59 -10.97 -3.29
C VAL A 376 35.01 -11.52 -3.15
N LEU A 377 35.27 -12.21 -2.04
CA LEU A 377 36.60 -12.74 -1.74
C LEU A 377 36.80 -14.17 -2.28
N ASP A 378 35.71 -14.91 -2.46
CA ASP A 378 35.69 -16.26 -3.01
C ASP A 378 34.63 -16.36 -4.11
N LEU A 379 35.08 -16.17 -5.35
CA LEU A 379 34.21 -16.23 -6.53
C LEU A 379 33.66 -17.62 -6.78
N ALA A 380 34.46 -18.67 -6.53
CA ALA A 380 34.04 -20.05 -6.76
C ALA A 380 32.92 -20.45 -5.79
N TYR A 381 33.04 -20.06 -4.52
CA TYR A 381 31.95 -20.22 -3.55
C TYR A 381 30.68 -19.47 -3.97
N VAL A 382 30.80 -18.20 -4.37
CA VAL A 382 29.61 -17.44 -4.79
C VAL A 382 28.97 -18.02 -6.06
N GLN A 383 29.75 -18.55 -7.00
CA GLN A 383 29.23 -19.27 -8.16
C GLN A 383 28.44 -20.52 -7.77
N SER A 384 29.00 -21.36 -6.88
CA SER A 384 28.32 -22.59 -6.44
C SER A 384 27.00 -22.29 -5.74
N LEU A 385 26.89 -21.18 -5.01
CA LEU A 385 25.64 -20.75 -4.38
C LEU A 385 24.49 -20.54 -5.37
N PHE A 386 24.78 -20.10 -6.60
CA PHE A 386 23.78 -19.91 -7.66
C PHE A 386 23.52 -21.19 -8.46
N GLU A 387 24.49 -22.09 -8.57
CA GLU A 387 24.36 -23.38 -9.28
C GLU A 387 23.57 -24.41 -8.46
N ASP A 388 23.81 -24.48 -7.14
CA ASP A 388 23.18 -25.45 -6.23
C ASP A 388 21.80 -25.01 -5.70
N GLY A 389 21.25 -23.91 -6.22
CA GLY A 389 19.95 -23.39 -5.80
C GLY A 389 19.88 -22.92 -4.34
N GLY A 390 21.02 -22.66 -3.70
CA GLY A 390 21.08 -22.28 -2.30
C GLY A 390 20.71 -23.40 -1.33
N ALA A 391 21.02 -24.66 -1.65
CA ALA A 391 20.96 -25.74 -0.68
C ALA A 391 21.90 -25.43 0.50
N SER A 392 21.30 -25.15 1.66
CA SER A 392 21.97 -24.85 2.92
C SER A 392 22.97 -25.96 3.30
N VAL A 393 24.22 -25.57 3.57
CA VAL A 393 25.02 -26.20 4.63
C VAL A 393 24.70 -25.51 5.94
#